data_AF-A0A6B1YI91-F1
#
_entry.id   AF-A0A6B1YI91-F1
#
_cell.length_a   1.000
_cell.length_b   1.000
_cell.length_c   1.000
_cell.angle_alpha   90.00
_cell.angle_beta   90.00
_cell.angle_gamma   90.00
#
_symmetry.space_group_name_H-M   'P 1'
#
loop_
_entity.id
_entity.type
_entity.pdbx_description
1 polymer ?
#
loop_
_entity_poly.entity_id
_entity_poly.type
_entity_poly.pdbx_seq_one_letter_code
_entity_poly.pdbx_strand_id
1 'polypeptide(L)'
;MTEPVTNISSPLITLVSTPLAQAVPEALIEVALLVWYDPDPLPSLKRTLDALEGVELRRALYILDRLRRYGTALTKQRYQELTDLVCSPRWDHLKVIFVPPPPYPRGPLRVEILALGWGLEGENELLNTKTILYYQTRHYAAERRK
;
A
#
# COMPACT_ATOMS: atom_id res chain seq x y z
N MET A 1 -9.94 -13.01 -32.31
CA MET A 1 -9.87 -11.55 -32.12
C MET A 1 -9.94 -11.30 -30.63
N THR A 2 -8.82 -10.89 -30.04
CA THR A 2 -8.67 -10.64 -28.61
C THR A 2 -9.30 -9.29 -28.28
N GLU A 3 -10.38 -9.32 -27.51
CA GLU A 3 -11.00 -8.13 -26.94
C GLU A 3 -9.96 -7.36 -26.09
N PRO A 4 -9.92 -6.01 -26.16
CA PRO A 4 -8.95 -5.22 -25.44
C PRO A 4 -9.20 -5.28 -23.92
N VAL A 5 -8.10 -5.28 -23.18
CA VAL A 5 -8.03 -5.30 -21.72
C VAL A 5 -9.04 -4.32 -21.12
N THR A 6 -10.00 -4.84 -20.37
CA THR A 6 -10.96 -4.09 -19.58
C THR A 6 -10.22 -3.07 -18.74
N ASN A 7 -10.58 -1.80 -18.91
CA ASN A 7 -10.06 -0.66 -18.17
C ASN A 7 -10.23 -0.94 -16.66
N ILE A 8 -9.17 -1.41 -15.99
CA ILE A 8 -9.18 -1.70 -14.55
C ILE A 8 -9.16 -0.34 -13.85
N SER A 9 -10.32 0.27 -13.68
CA SER A 9 -10.46 1.44 -12.82
C SER A 9 -10.31 0.98 -11.37
N SER A 10 -9.09 1.07 -10.84
CA SER A 10 -8.77 0.71 -9.45
C SER A 10 -8.30 1.97 -8.72
N PRO A 11 -8.82 2.28 -7.52
CA PRO A 11 -8.34 3.42 -6.74
C PRO A 11 -6.85 3.29 -6.41
N LEU A 12 -6.34 2.04 -6.37
CA LEU A 12 -4.92 1.77 -6.20
C LEU A 12 -4.10 2.20 -7.43
N ILE A 13 -4.62 2.04 -8.66
CA ILE A 13 -3.94 2.51 -9.88
C ILE A 13 -3.83 4.03 -9.85
N THR A 14 -4.95 4.73 -9.61
CA THR A 14 -4.99 6.19 -9.49
C THR A 14 -3.99 6.70 -8.44
N LEU A 15 -3.89 5.98 -7.31
CA LEU A 15 -3.01 6.36 -6.21
C LEU A 15 -1.52 6.21 -6.52
N VAL A 16 -1.13 5.25 -7.37
CA VAL A 16 0.28 4.95 -7.66
C VAL A 16 0.81 5.62 -8.93
N SER A 17 -0.08 6.11 -9.79
CA SER A 17 0.27 6.83 -11.02
C SER A 17 0.98 8.17 -10.76
N THR A 18 0.86 8.72 -9.55
CA THR A 18 1.59 9.92 -9.12
C THR A 18 2.57 9.59 -8.00
N PRO A 19 3.60 10.43 -7.75
CA PRO A 19 4.43 10.32 -6.55
C PRO A 19 3.57 10.31 -5.27
N LEU A 20 3.98 9.54 -4.25
CA LEU A 20 3.21 9.34 -3.01
C LEU A 20 2.91 10.66 -2.25
N ALA A 21 3.78 11.66 -2.40
CA ALA A 21 3.60 13.00 -1.85
C ALA A 21 2.42 13.75 -2.49
N GLN A 22 2.11 13.44 -3.75
CA GLN A 22 1.04 14.05 -4.55
C GLN A 22 -0.21 13.17 -4.62
N ALA A 23 -0.22 12.06 -3.87
CA ALA A 23 -1.34 11.16 -3.76
C ALA A 23 -2.62 11.91 -3.38
N VAL A 24 -3.64 11.75 -4.22
CA VAL A 24 -4.97 12.33 -3.98
C VAL A 24 -5.56 11.71 -2.70
N PRO A 25 -5.96 12.52 -1.69
CA PRO A 25 -6.51 12.02 -0.42
C PRO A 25 -7.67 11.04 -0.60
N GLU A 26 -8.56 11.31 -1.55
CA GLU A 26 -9.75 10.52 -1.86
C GLU A 26 -9.36 9.11 -2.33
N ALA A 27 -8.40 9.00 -3.24
CA ALA A 27 -7.90 7.70 -3.71
C ALA A 27 -7.28 6.88 -2.57
N LEU A 28 -6.54 7.54 -1.66
CA LEU A 28 -5.98 6.87 -0.48
C LEU A 28 -7.08 6.37 0.47
N ILE A 29 -8.14 7.15 0.68
CA ILE A 29 -9.29 6.74 1.49
C ILE A 29 -9.98 5.53 0.85
N GLU A 30 -10.23 5.57 -0.45
CA GLU A 30 -10.88 4.46 -1.18
C GLU A 30 -10.05 3.17 -1.09
N VAL A 31 -8.73 3.24 -1.29
CA VAL A 31 -7.84 2.08 -1.12
C VAL A 31 -7.86 1.58 0.32
N ALA A 32 -7.83 2.47 1.31
CA ALA A 32 -7.87 2.07 2.72
C ALA A 32 -9.19 1.37 3.08
N LEU A 33 -10.33 1.89 2.59
CA LEU A 33 -11.64 1.28 2.81
C LEU A 33 -11.75 -0.09 2.12
N LEU A 34 -11.26 -0.20 0.87
CA LEU A 34 -11.17 -1.47 0.15
C LEU A 34 -10.36 -2.50 0.96
N VAL A 35 -9.17 -2.12 1.43
CA VAL A 35 -8.26 -3.04 2.14
C VAL A 35 -8.82 -3.47 3.50
N TRP A 36 -9.47 -2.57 4.24
CA TRP A 36 -9.90 -2.83 5.62
C TRP A 36 -11.31 -3.40 5.75
N TYR A 37 -12.23 -3.01 4.87
CA TYR A 37 -13.66 -3.26 5.06
C TYR A 37 -14.32 -4.05 3.95
N ASP A 38 -13.71 -4.14 2.76
CA ASP A 38 -14.26 -5.01 1.73
C ASP A 38 -14.23 -6.48 2.19
N PRO A 39 -15.28 -7.27 1.93
CA PRO A 39 -15.33 -8.68 2.31
C PRO A 39 -14.27 -9.52 1.59
N ASP A 40 -13.90 -9.20 0.35
CA ASP A 40 -12.92 -9.93 -0.44
C ASP A 40 -12.12 -9.02 -1.41
N PRO A 41 -11.19 -8.18 -0.90
CA PRO A 41 -10.38 -7.28 -1.70
C PRO A 41 -9.27 -8.00 -2.48
N LEU A 42 -8.88 -9.22 -2.09
CA LEU A 42 -7.67 -9.87 -2.63
C LEU A 42 -7.71 -10.12 -4.14
N PRO A 43 -8.80 -10.62 -4.75
CA PRO A 43 -8.84 -10.82 -6.20
C PRO A 43 -8.67 -9.51 -6.96
N SER A 44 -9.28 -8.43 -6.48
CA SER A 44 -9.17 -7.09 -7.08
C SER A 44 -7.76 -6.53 -6.93
N LEU A 45 -7.17 -6.66 -5.74
CA LEU A 45 -5.79 -6.23 -5.46
C LEU A 45 -4.78 -7.01 -6.30
N LYS A 46 -4.91 -8.34 -6.41
CA LYS A 46 -4.04 -9.18 -7.24
C LYS A 46 -4.11 -8.77 -8.70
N ARG A 47 -5.31 -8.63 -9.27
CA ARG A 47 -5.50 -8.18 -10.66
C ARG A 47 -4.88 -6.81 -10.89
N THR A 48 -5.04 -5.89 -9.92
CA THR A 48 -4.42 -4.57 -10.00
C THR A 48 -2.89 -4.68 -9.98
N LEU A 49 -2.32 -5.45 -9.06
CA LEU A 49 -0.87 -5.66 -8.95
C LEU A 49 -0.28 -6.34 -10.19
N ASP A 50 -1.03 -7.23 -10.84
CA ASP A 50 -0.62 -7.90 -12.08
C ASP A 50 -0.59 -6.95 -13.29
N ALA A 51 -1.31 -5.83 -13.22
CA ALA A 51 -1.37 -4.81 -14.26
C ALA A 51 -0.35 -3.67 -14.05
N LEU A 52 0.36 -3.64 -12.92
CA LEU A 52 1.32 -2.59 -12.57
C LEU A 52 2.75 -3.08 -12.78
N GLU A 53 3.62 -2.16 -13.18
CA GLU A 53 5.04 -2.44 -13.39
C GLU A 53 5.94 -1.35 -12.77
N GLY A 54 7.23 -1.66 -12.64
CA GLY A 54 8.25 -0.69 -12.25
C GLY A 54 7.96 0.03 -10.93
N VAL A 55 7.97 1.37 -10.97
CA VAL A 55 7.79 2.23 -9.80
C VAL A 55 6.36 2.18 -9.26
N GLU A 56 5.36 2.05 -10.12
CA GLU A 56 3.95 2.02 -9.72
C GLU A 56 3.65 0.74 -8.92
N LEU A 57 4.21 -0.38 -9.34
CA LEU A 57 4.14 -1.64 -8.60
C LEU A 57 4.80 -1.54 -7.22
N ARG A 58 5.97 -0.92 -7.13
CA ARG A 58 6.67 -0.69 -5.85
C ARG A 58 5.84 0.20 -4.91
N ARG A 59 5.23 1.26 -5.44
CA ARG A 59 4.31 2.12 -4.68
C ARG A 59 3.09 1.35 -4.20
N ALA A 60 2.49 0.53 -5.05
CA ALA A 60 1.32 -0.28 -4.69
C ALA A 60 1.64 -1.23 -3.53
N LEU A 61 2.75 -1.95 -3.64
CA LEU A 61 3.20 -2.88 -2.59
C LEU A 61 3.56 -2.15 -1.30
N TYR A 62 4.22 -0.99 -1.39
CA TYR A 62 4.48 -0.12 -0.26
C TYR A 62 3.17 0.31 0.44
N ILE A 63 2.18 0.81 -0.31
CA ILE A 63 0.89 1.25 0.24
C ILE A 63 0.18 0.09 0.94
N LEU A 64 0.14 -1.11 0.35
CA LEU A 64 -0.47 -2.28 0.97
C LEU A 64 0.27 -2.74 2.22
N ASP A 65 1.60 -2.75 2.20
CA ASP A 65 2.46 -3.06 3.36
C ASP A 65 2.26 -2.03 4.48
N ARG A 66 1.98 -0.78 4.12
CA ARG A 66 1.68 0.29 5.06
C ARG A 66 0.28 0.12 5.65
N LEU A 67 -0.74 -0.10 4.81
CA LEU A 67 -2.14 -0.23 5.22
C LEU A 67 -2.38 -1.45 6.10
N ARG A 68 -1.70 -2.58 5.87
CA ARG A 68 -1.81 -3.76 6.75
C ARG A 68 -1.27 -3.53 8.17
N ARG A 69 -0.43 -2.51 8.37
CA ARG A 69 0.17 -2.17 9.67
C ARG A 69 -0.70 -1.19 10.47
N TYR A 70 -1.76 -0.63 9.89
CA TYR A 70 -2.67 0.26 10.61
C TYR A 70 -3.67 -0.53 11.46
N GLY A 71 -3.37 -0.57 12.76
CA GLY A 71 -4.00 -1.45 13.72
C GLY A 71 -5.21 -0.85 14.40
N THR A 72 -6.40 -1.16 13.88
CA THR A 72 -7.67 -1.36 14.62
C THR A 72 -8.80 -1.85 13.70
N ALA A 73 -8.71 -1.57 12.39
CA ALA A 73 -9.71 -1.98 11.41
C ALA A 73 -9.56 -3.45 10.93
N LEU A 74 -8.33 -3.97 10.93
CA LEU A 74 -7.99 -5.29 10.37
C LEU A 74 -8.35 -6.47 11.30
N THR A 75 -8.92 -7.52 10.71
CA THR A 75 -9.00 -8.84 11.35
C THR A 75 -7.65 -9.55 11.26
N LYS A 76 -7.41 -10.54 12.14
CA LYS A 76 -6.19 -11.37 12.09
C LYS A 76 -6.04 -12.05 10.72
N GLN A 77 -7.14 -12.54 10.16
CA GLN A 77 -7.17 -13.16 8.84
C GLN A 77 -6.74 -12.16 7.75
N ARG A 78 -7.34 -10.97 7.69
CA ARG A 78 -7.00 -9.96 6.68
C ARG A 78 -5.54 -9.51 6.80
N TYR A 79 -5.02 -9.39 8.02
CA TYR A 79 -3.60 -9.11 8.24
C TYR A 79 -2.70 -10.19 7.64
N GLN A 80 -3.03 -11.48 7.85
CA GLN A 80 -2.25 -12.59 7.31
C GLN A 80 -2.31 -12.61 5.78
N GLU A 81 -3.50 -12.46 5.19
CA GLU A 81 -3.70 -12.42 3.75
C GLU A 81 -2.91 -11.30 3.06
N LEU A 82 -2.92 -10.10 3.63
CA LEU A 82 -2.12 -8.98 3.13
C LEU A 82 -0.62 -9.21 3.34
N THR A 83 -0.24 -9.89 4.43
CA THR A 83 1.15 -10.28 4.67
C THR A 83 1.61 -11.27 3.61
N ASP A 84 0.83 -12.30 3.30
CA ASP A 84 1.15 -13.29 2.28
C ASP A 84 1.23 -12.66 0.89
N LEU A 85 0.36 -11.69 0.60
CA LEU A 85 0.37 -10.95 -0.65
C LEU A 85 1.65 -10.10 -0.81
N VAL A 86 2.00 -9.31 0.20
CA VAL A 86 3.13 -8.36 0.16
C VAL A 86 4.48 -9.07 0.35
N CYS A 87 4.53 -10.15 1.13
CA CYS A 87 5.73 -10.95 1.36
C CYS A 87 5.91 -12.08 0.35
N SER A 88 5.03 -12.19 -0.66
CA SER A 88 5.12 -13.22 -1.69
C SER A 88 6.51 -13.27 -2.34
N PRO A 89 7.10 -14.46 -2.54
CA PRO A 89 8.41 -14.60 -3.19
C PRO A 89 8.48 -13.98 -4.59
N ARG A 90 7.31 -13.81 -5.25
CA ARG A 90 7.26 -13.16 -6.57
C ARG A 90 7.79 -11.72 -6.54
N TRP A 91 7.79 -11.06 -5.38
CA TRP A 91 8.23 -9.68 -5.20
C TRP A 91 9.67 -9.54 -4.74
N ASP A 92 10.39 -10.64 -4.53
CA ASP A 92 11.72 -10.56 -3.92
C ASP A 92 12.72 -9.78 -4.80
N HIS A 93 12.55 -9.79 -6.12
CA HIS A 93 13.33 -8.99 -7.06
C HIS A 93 13.09 -7.47 -6.94
N LEU A 94 12.02 -7.04 -6.28
CA LEU A 94 11.68 -5.63 -6.06
C LEU A 94 12.17 -5.11 -4.71
N LYS A 95 12.34 -6.02 -3.74
CA LYS A 95 12.77 -5.66 -2.38
C LYS A 95 14.23 -5.22 -2.41
N VAL A 96 14.49 -4.04 -1.86
CA VAL A 96 15.84 -3.54 -1.66
C VAL A 96 16.24 -3.91 -0.25
N ILE A 97 17.23 -4.80 -0.11
CA ILE A 97 17.90 -5.02 1.17
C ILE A 97 18.78 -3.81 1.40
N PHE A 98 18.20 -2.76 2.00
CA PHE A 98 18.96 -1.60 2.40
C PHE A 98 19.79 -1.96 3.63
N VAL A 99 21.10 -2.13 3.44
CA VAL A 99 22.07 -2.11 4.53
C VAL A 99 22.56 -0.67 4.63
N PRO A 100 22.17 0.12 5.64
CA PRO A 100 22.69 1.47 5.79
C PRO A 100 24.21 1.38 5.92
N PRO A 101 25.00 2.09 5.09
CA PRO A 101 26.44 2.09 5.25
C PRO A 101 26.80 2.71 6.61
N PRO A 102 27.71 2.11 7.41
CA PRO A 102 28.20 2.72 8.63
C PRO A 102 28.99 4.00 8.31
N PRO A 103 28.88 5.07 9.11
CA PRO A 103 28.02 5.22 10.28
C PRO A 103 26.57 5.48 9.88
N TYR A 104 25.64 4.73 10.50
CA TYR A 104 24.20 4.98 10.37
C TYR A 104 23.94 6.48 10.55
N PRO A 105 23.25 7.16 9.60
CA PRO A 105 23.03 8.60 9.70
C PRO A 105 22.35 8.93 11.04
N ARG A 106 23.08 9.58 11.94
CA ARG A 106 22.62 10.06 13.25
C ARG A 106 21.85 11.39 13.11
N GLY A 107 20.96 11.48 12.13
CA GLY A 107 20.17 12.66 11.84
C GLY A 107 18.72 12.29 11.49
N PRO A 108 17.79 13.26 11.45
CA PRO A 108 16.39 13.04 11.13
C PRO A 108 16.20 12.85 9.62
N LEU A 109 17.03 12.00 9.01
CA LEU A 109 16.68 11.30 7.78
C LEU A 109 15.49 10.41 8.15
N ARG A 110 14.29 11.02 8.16
CA ARG A 110 13.00 10.36 8.31
C ARG A 110 12.70 9.53 7.06
N VAL A 111 13.71 8.82 6.56
CA VAL A 111 13.52 7.91 5.46
C VAL A 111 12.77 6.75 6.04
N GLU A 112 11.54 6.62 5.60
CA GLU A 112 10.64 5.61 6.12
C GLU A 112 11.16 4.26 5.62
N ILE A 113 11.51 3.38 6.57
CA ILE A 113 12.24 2.13 6.31
C ILE A 113 11.45 1.22 5.36
N LEU A 114 10.12 1.32 5.34
CA LEU A 114 9.27 0.54 4.45
C LEU A 114 9.46 1.00 2.99
N ALA A 115 9.45 2.31 2.74
CA ALA A 115 9.66 2.92 1.44
C ALA A 115 11.06 2.56 0.91
N LEU A 116 12.08 2.59 1.78
CA LEU A 116 13.42 2.07 1.45
C LEU A 116 13.39 0.59 1.03
N GLY A 117 12.69 -0.25 1.80
CA GLY A 117 12.56 -1.68 1.50
C GLY A 117 11.94 -1.97 0.13
N TRP A 118 11.17 -1.03 -0.41
CA TRP A 118 10.58 -1.10 -1.76
C TRP A 118 11.36 -0.31 -2.82
N GLY A 119 12.50 0.30 -2.46
CA GLY A 119 13.34 1.10 -3.35
C GLY A 119 12.74 2.46 -3.73
N LEU A 120 11.98 3.07 -2.81
CA LEU A 120 11.33 4.38 -2.98
C LEU A 120 12.12 5.52 -2.28
N GLU A 121 13.46 5.45 -2.35
CA GLU A 121 14.41 6.37 -1.70
C GLU A 121 14.20 7.85 -2.05
N GLY A 122 13.59 8.17 -3.20
CA GLY A 122 13.30 9.53 -3.65
C GLY A 122 11.98 10.12 -3.15
N GLU A 123 11.13 9.34 -2.48
CA GLU A 123 9.78 9.75 -2.06
C GLU A 123 9.77 10.22 -0.59
N ASN A 124 10.59 11.25 -0.32
CA ASN A 124 10.86 11.78 1.03
C ASN A 124 9.64 12.41 1.74
N GLU A 125 8.62 12.83 0.99
CA GLU A 125 7.33 13.26 1.53
C GLU A 125 6.36 12.08 1.49
N LEU A 126 6.21 11.47 2.66
CA LEU A 126 5.45 10.23 2.84
C LEU A 126 3.97 10.41 2.52
N LEU A 127 3.37 9.33 2.04
CA LEU A 127 1.93 9.14 1.93
C LEU A 127 1.20 9.81 3.10
N ASN A 128 0.29 10.75 2.81
CA ASN A 128 -0.40 11.53 3.84
C ASN A 128 -1.43 10.68 4.60
N THR A 129 -0.96 9.83 5.51
CA THR A 129 -1.81 8.89 6.24
C THR A 129 -2.74 9.56 7.25
N LYS A 130 -2.63 10.88 7.47
CA LYS A 130 -3.56 11.60 8.36
C LYS A 130 -5.00 11.52 7.85
N THR A 131 -5.16 11.46 6.53
CA THR A 131 -6.48 11.38 5.86
C THR A 131 -7.22 10.08 6.17
N ILE A 132 -6.49 9.01 6.52
CA ILE A 132 -7.06 7.69 6.79
C ILE A 132 -7.21 7.34 8.27
N LEU A 133 -6.74 8.21 9.18
CA LEU A 133 -6.76 7.93 10.64
C LEU A 133 -8.17 7.76 11.19
N TYR A 134 -9.12 8.59 10.74
CA TYR A 134 -10.52 8.51 11.18
C TYR A 134 -11.13 7.12 10.91
N TYR A 135 -10.85 6.60 9.73
CA TYR A 135 -11.36 5.30 9.27
C TYR A 135 -10.70 4.13 9.97
N GLN A 136 -9.63 4.33 10.74
CA GLN A 136 -9.01 3.25 11.51
C GLN A 136 -9.75 2.98 12.82
N THR A 137 -10.57 3.91 13.31
CA THR A 137 -11.13 3.84 14.66
C THR A 137 -12.00 2.61 14.87
N ARG A 138 -11.98 2.07 16.11
CA ARG A 138 -12.88 0.97 16.50
C ARG A 138 -14.36 1.34 16.29
N HIS A 139 -14.70 2.61 16.45
CA HIS A 139 -16.05 3.13 16.23
C HIS A 139 -16.47 2.95 14.76
N TYR A 140 -15.67 3.47 13.83
CA TYR A 140 -15.94 3.31 12.40
C TYR A 140 -15.99 1.83 11.98
N ALA A 141 -15.06 1.02 12.52
CA ALA A 141 -15.06 -0.42 12.25
C ALA A 141 -16.31 -1.14 12.76
N ALA A 142 -16.90 -0.68 13.87
CA ALA A 142 -18.14 -1.24 14.39
C ALA A 142 -19.36 -0.84 13.55
N GLU A 143 -19.39 0.39 13.03
CA GLU A 143 -20.47 0.85 12.14
C GLU A 143 -20.49 0.09 10.81
N ARG A 144 -19.32 -0.21 10.24
CA ARG A 144 -19.19 -0.95 8.96
C ARG A 144 -19.48 -2.45 9.06
N ARG A 145 -19.53 -3.01 10.27
CA ARG A 145 -19.80 -4.45 10.51
C ARG A 145 -21.26 -4.74 10.87
N LYS A 146 -22.11 -3.71 10.91
CA LYS A 146 -23.57 -3.84 11.07
C LYS A 146 -24.21 -4.14 9.73
#